data_AF-A0A350NTD7-F1
#
_entry.id   AF-A0A350NTD7-F1
#
_cell.length_a   1.000
_cell.length_b   1.000
_cell.length_c   1.000
_cell.angle_alpha   90.00
_cell.angle_beta   90.00
_cell.angle_gamma   90.00
#
_symmetry.space_group_name_H-M   'P 1'
#
loop_
_entity.id
_entity.type
_entity.pdbx_description
1 polymer ?
#
loop_
_entity_poly.entity_id
_entity_poly.type
_entity_poly.pdbx_seq_one_letter_code
_entity_poly.pdbx_strand_id
1 'polypeptide(L)' 'MSKLVNDPWCLIESEWNSESVRSSESLFSIGNGRFGQRANFEEHYSGDSHQGSYLAGVYYPDKTRVGWWKNG' A
#
# COMPACT_ATOMS: atom_id res chain seq x y z
N MET A 1 14.09 12.55 -1.43
CA MET A 1 14.12 11.44 -0.46
C MET A 1 13.41 11.92 0.80
N SER A 2 12.31 11.28 1.19
CA SER A 2 11.71 11.59 2.48
C SER A 2 12.64 11.14 3.61
N LYS A 3 12.63 11.89 4.71
CA LYS A 3 13.55 11.69 5.82
C LYS A 3 12.85 10.88 6.90
N LEU A 4 13.16 9.59 6.95
CA LEU A 4 12.78 8.74 8.08
C LEU A 4 13.69 9.04 9.27
N VAL A 5 13.08 9.29 10.43
CA VAL A 5 13.78 9.52 11.69
C VAL A 5 13.94 8.18 12.41
N ASN A 6 15.12 7.97 12.98
CA ASN A 6 15.40 6.79 13.79
C ASN A 6 14.76 6.94 15.17
N ASP A 7 13.83 6.05 15.50
CA ASP A 7 13.22 5.92 16.82
C ASP A 7 13.11 4.42 17.14
N PRO A 8 13.33 4.00 18.41
CA PRO A 8 13.36 2.59 18.77
C PRO A 8 12.03 1.84 18.57
N TRP A 9 10.90 2.56 18.53
CA TRP A 9 9.56 1.94 18.48
C TRP A 9 8.65 2.54 17.42
N CYS A 10 8.96 3.74 16.93
CA CYS A 10 8.13 4.46 15.98
C CYS A 10 8.81 4.54 14.62
N LEU A 11 8.02 4.37 13.56
CA LEU A 11 8.40 4.86 12.23
C LEU A 11 7.90 6.30 12.13
N ILE A 12 8.79 7.24 11.82
CA ILE A 12 8.46 8.66 11.73
C ILE A 12 9.02 9.23 10.44
N GLU A 13 8.15 9.81 9.61
CA GLU A 13 8.53 10.60 8.44
C GLU A 13 8.39 12.08 8.82
N SER A 14 9.52 12.81 8.87
CA SER A 14 9.52 14.19 9.40
C SER A 14 9.09 15.24 8.38
N GLU A 15 9.12 14.89 7.10
CA GLU A 15 8.83 15.80 5.99
C GLU A 15 8.06 15.04 4.91
N TRP A 16 7.07 15.72 4.33
CA TRP A 16 6.30 15.17 3.23
C TRP A 16 7.07 15.31 1.90
N ASN A 17 7.00 14.26 1.07
CA ASN A 17 7.55 14.26 -0.29
C ASN A 17 6.58 13.49 -1.22
N SER A 18 6.09 14.15 -2.27
CA SER A 18 5.14 13.58 -3.22
C SER A 18 5.66 12.34 -3.95
N GLU A 19 6.96 12.26 -4.20
CA GLU A 19 7.59 11.14 -4.93
C GLU A 19 7.70 9.88 -4.07
N SER A 20 7.66 10.01 -2.73
CA SER A 20 7.74 8.87 -1.81
C SER A 20 6.40 8.37 -1.33
N VAL A 21 5.28 9.05 -1.61
CA VAL A 21 3.95 8.73 -1.07
C VAL A 21 3.60 7.26 -1.25
N ARG A 22 3.76 6.69 -2.45
CA ARG A 22 3.46 5.29 -2.71
C ARG A 22 4.31 4.31 -1.87
N SER A 23 5.55 4.67 -1.54
CA SER A 23 6.40 3.89 -0.65
C SER A 23 5.99 4.07 0.81
N SER A 24 5.72 5.30 1.24
CA SER A 24 5.26 5.64 2.59
C SER A 24 3.93 4.95 2.92
N GLU A 25 2.96 4.95 2.00
CA GLU A 25 1.71 4.21 2.10
C GLU A 25 1.91 2.71 2.40
N SER A 26 3.00 2.13 1.89
CA SER A 26 3.36 0.74 2.16
C SER A 26 3.93 0.58 3.56
N LEU A 27 4.90 1.43 3.94
CA LEU A 27 5.61 1.37 5.23
C LEU A 27 4.69 1.61 6.42
N PHE A 28 3.79 2.58 6.31
CA PHE A 28 2.90 2.99 7.40
C PHE A 28 1.57 2.22 7.42
N SER A 29 1.43 1.15 6.63
CA SER A 29 0.23 0.31 6.58
C SER A 29 -0.14 -0.22 7.97
N ILE A 30 -1.44 -0.39 8.21
CA ILE A 30 -1.97 -0.98 9.44
C ILE A 30 -2.84 -2.21 9.15
N GLY A 31 -2.96 -3.10 10.13
CA GLY A 31 -3.82 -4.26 10.04
C GLY A 31 -3.97 -5.01 11.36
N ASN A 32 -5.01 -5.84 11.44
CA ASN A 32 -5.35 -6.63 12.64
C ASN A 32 -5.46 -8.14 12.34
N GLY A 33 -4.92 -8.59 11.21
CA GLY A 33 -5.00 -9.97 10.73
C GLY A 33 -6.32 -10.33 10.04
N ARG A 34 -7.44 -9.62 10.31
CA ARG A 34 -8.71 -9.78 9.60
C ARG A 34 -8.90 -8.75 8.49
N PHE A 35 -8.37 -7.57 8.68
CA PHE A 35 -8.35 -6.46 7.74
C PHE A 35 -6.96 -5.81 7.75
N GLY A 36 -6.60 -5.21 6.62
CA GLY A 36 -5.44 -4.33 6.52
C GLY A 36 -5.66 -3.27 5.46
N GLN A 37 -5.06 -2.11 5.67
CA GLN A 37 -5.07 -1.02 4.70
C GLN A 37 -3.69 -0.40 4.59
N ARG A 38 -3.40 0.11 3.40
CA ARG A 38 -2.26 0.99 3.19
C ARG A 38 -2.52 2.32 3.90
N ALA A 39 -1.46 3.04 4.24
CA ALA A 39 -1.56 4.37 4.82
C ALA A 39 -1.88 5.43 3.75
N ASN A 40 -2.97 5.21 3.03
CA ASN A 40 -3.50 6.20 2.10
C ASN A 40 -4.00 7.42 2.89
N PHE A 41 -3.93 8.61 2.29
CA PHE A 41 -4.60 9.79 2.83
C PHE A 41 -6.12 9.60 2.78
N GLU A 42 -6.82 9.99 3.85
CA GLU A 42 -8.29 9.91 3.93
C GLU A 42 -8.94 11.01 3.08
N GLU A 43 -8.26 12.17 2.97
CA GLU A 43 -8.61 13.22 2.04
C GLU A 43 -8.26 12.86 0.58
N HIS A 44 -8.87 13.57 -0.36
CA HIS A 44 -8.54 13.39 -1.76
C HIS A 44 -7.08 13.80 -2.04
N TYR A 45 -6.29 12.83 -2.50
CA TYR A 45 -4.93 13.04 -2.97
C TYR A 45 -4.85 12.77 -4.47
N SER A 46 -4.31 13.73 -5.23
CA SER A 46 -4.27 13.70 -6.69
C SER A 46 -2.94 13.25 -7.29
N GLY A 47 -1.91 13.00 -6.46
CA GLY A 47 -0.60 12.52 -6.90
C GLY A 47 -0.53 11.00 -7.11
N ASP A 48 0.67 10.48 -7.40
CA ASP A 48 0.89 9.02 -7.49
C ASP A 48 0.64 8.37 -6.12
N SER A 49 -0.25 7.38 -6.12
CA SER A 49 -0.75 6.71 -4.93
C SER A 49 -1.23 5.31 -5.31
N HIS A 50 -1.23 4.40 -4.34
CA HIS A 50 -1.83 3.09 -4.49
C HIS A 50 -2.88 2.87 -3.41
N GLN A 51 -4.14 3.19 -3.73
CA GLN A 51 -5.28 2.96 -2.84
C GLN A 51 -5.51 1.47 -2.62
N GLY A 52 -5.52 1.04 -1.36
CA GLY A 52 -5.64 -0.38 -1.04
C GLY A 52 -6.15 -0.65 0.36
N SER A 53 -7.29 -1.32 0.44
CA SER A 53 -7.91 -1.87 1.64
C SER A 53 -8.32 -3.31 1.38
N TYR A 54 -7.94 -4.22 2.27
CA TYR A 54 -8.00 -5.65 2.04
C TYR A 54 -8.68 -6.36 3.21
N LEU A 55 -9.64 -7.23 2.89
CA LEU A 55 -10.36 -8.07 3.86
C LEU A 55 -9.89 -9.51 3.72
N ALA A 56 -9.42 -10.10 4.83
CA ALA A 56 -8.87 -11.45 4.81
C ALA A 56 -9.93 -12.47 4.37
N GLY A 57 -9.61 -13.23 3.34
CA GLY A 57 -10.50 -14.24 2.74
C GLY A 57 -11.47 -13.70 1.68
N VAL A 58 -11.49 -12.39 1.42
CA VAL A 58 -12.25 -11.80 0.31
C VAL A 58 -11.31 -11.62 -0.87
N TYR A 59 -11.57 -12.35 -1.95
CA TYR A 59 -10.80 -12.26 -3.18
C TYR A 59 -11.73 -12.37 -4.39
N TYR A 60 -11.23 -11.92 -5.55
CA TYR A 60 -11.93 -12.08 -6.82
C TYR A 60 -11.11 -13.03 -7.72
N PRO A 61 -11.70 -14.11 -8.24
CA PRO A 61 -11.01 -15.03 -9.14
C PRO A 61 -10.90 -14.40 -10.53
N ASP A 62 -9.90 -13.54 -10.67
CA ASP A 62 -9.72 -12.76 -11.88
C ASP A 62 -9.45 -13.65 -13.09
N LYS A 63 -9.94 -13.25 -14.27
CA LYS A 63 -9.81 -14.08 -15.47
C LYS A 63 -8.34 -14.30 -15.79
N THR A 64 -7.99 -15.56 -16.05
CA THR A 64 -6.63 -15.94 -16.43
C THR A 64 -6.14 -15.12 -17.62
N ARG A 65 -5.01 -14.42 -17.44
CA ARG A 65 -4.30 -13.69 -18.49
C ARG A 65 -2.93 -14.33 -18.67
N VAL A 66 -2.68 -14.90 -19.86
CA VAL A 66 -1.42 -15.57 -20.21
C VAL A 66 -0.96 -15.11 -21.59
N GLY A 67 0.36 -15.07 -21.81
CA GLY A 67 0.91 -14.75 -23.14
C GLY A 67 0.58 -15.82 -24.18
N TRP A 68 0.64 -17.10 -23.79
CA TRP A 68 0.28 -18.23 -24.64
C TRP A 68 -0.49 -19.25 -23.81
N TRP A 69 -1.65 -19.65 -24.29
CA TRP A 69 -2.45 -20.70 -23.65
C TRP A 69 -1.84 -22.08 -23.95
N LYS A 70 -1.80 -22.96 -22.95
CA LYS A 70 -1.41 -24.37 -23.10
C LYS A 70 -2.58 -25.23 -22.70
N ASN A 71 -2.96 -26.15 -23.58
CA ASN A 71 -3.85 -27.24 -23.23
C ASN A 71 -3.01 -28.38 -22.66
N GLY A 72 -3.46 -28.95 -21.54
CA GLY A 72 -3.02 -30.28 -21.11
C GLY A 72 -3.55 -31.34 -22.04
#